data_AF-Q6NXM5-F1
#
_entry.id   AF-Q6NXM5-F1
#
_cell.length_a   1.000
_cell.length_b   1.000
_cell.length_c   1.000
_cell.angle_alpha   90.00
_cell.angle_beta   90.00
_cell.angle_gamma   90.00
#
_symmetry.space_group_name_H-M   'P 1'
#
loop_
_entity.id
_entity.type
_entity.pdbx_description
1 polymer ?
#
loop_
_entity_poly.entity_id
_entity_poly.type
_entity_poly.pdbx_seq_one_letter_code
_entity_poly.pdbx_strand_id
1 'polypeptide(L)'
;MQALPLVLYLSFFSLYSADLGPHQPRNLTWQVISGAGDTIWSLSKVTTPSTWWPDLFPDICKLAIGAPPGWDLEGYSDIQRAPSTPPPYVEKHPRDPWGGCSNQRDRSMLRIHPFYVCPGPHRSQSLNPKCGGKTDFFCKSWGCETSGEVYWKPSSSWDYIKVRANYSLESYVPGGFDLDECTDWCHPLRVTFTEPGKRALEWTKGYTWGLRLYKERYDEGLLFTIRLKIETPYNPLGPNKVLAPDEINPRPTPPSSSRPTPPPNSRGTVAPSKRITETVSL
;
A
#
# COMPACT_ATOMS: atom_id res chain seq x y z
N MET A 1 51.38 -36.42 22.72
CA MET A 1 50.06 -36.02 22.19
C MET A 1 49.95 -34.51 22.32
N GLN A 2 50.27 -33.77 21.26
CA GLN A 2 50.10 -32.31 21.18
C GLN A 2 48.92 -32.04 20.25
N ALA A 3 47.91 -31.34 20.74
CA ALA A 3 46.78 -30.89 19.95
C ALA A 3 47.08 -29.47 19.41
N LEU A 4 47.10 -29.33 18.08
CA LEU A 4 47.13 -28.05 17.39
C LEU A 4 45.70 -27.50 17.29
N PRO A 5 45.44 -26.20 17.57
CA PRO A 5 44.13 -25.62 17.32
C PRO A 5 44.02 -25.21 15.85
N LEU A 6 42.97 -25.71 15.20
CA LEU A 6 42.59 -25.36 13.84
C LEU A 6 41.86 -24.01 13.88
N VAL A 7 42.52 -22.93 13.45
CA VAL A 7 41.91 -21.60 13.36
C VAL A 7 41.10 -21.52 12.07
N LEU A 8 39.78 -21.55 12.19
CA LEU A 8 38.83 -21.35 11.09
C LEU A 8 38.71 -19.84 10.80
N TYR A 9 39.32 -19.38 9.71
CA TYR A 9 39.10 -18.04 9.18
C TYR A 9 37.72 -17.98 8.52
N LEU A 10 36.75 -17.38 9.21
CA LEU A 10 35.47 -17.00 8.63
C LEU A 10 35.69 -15.76 7.76
N SER A 11 35.78 -15.97 6.45
CA SER A 11 35.74 -14.90 5.46
C SER A 11 34.36 -14.24 5.49
N PHE A 12 34.29 -13.05 6.07
CA PHE A 12 33.15 -12.15 5.92
C PHE A 12 33.07 -11.71 4.46
N PHE A 13 32.29 -12.43 3.65
CA PHE A 13 31.74 -11.87 2.43
C PHE A 13 30.78 -10.76 2.85
N SER A 14 31.26 -9.52 2.83
CA SER A 14 30.39 -8.34 2.83
C SER A 14 29.49 -8.45 1.62
N LEU A 15 28.26 -8.92 1.84
CA LEU A 15 27.17 -8.71 0.91
C LEU A 15 27.04 -7.19 0.77
N TYR A 16 27.51 -6.68 -0.36
CA TYR A 16 27.34 -5.30 -0.77
C TYR A 16 25.84 -5.08 -0.93
N SER A 17 25.16 -4.73 0.17
CA SER A 17 23.84 -4.12 0.07
C SER A 17 24.08 -2.84 -0.71
N ALA A 18 23.55 -2.75 -1.93
CA ALA A 18 23.51 -1.50 -2.65
C ALA A 18 22.83 -0.50 -1.71
N ASP A 19 23.62 0.39 -1.12
CA ASP A 19 23.12 1.45 -0.26
C ASP A 19 22.30 2.38 -1.14
N LEU A 20 21.00 2.12 -1.15
CA LEU A 20 20.03 2.89 -1.92
C LEU A 20 19.98 4.27 -1.28
N GLY A 21 20.74 5.20 -1.86
CA GLY A 21 20.95 6.53 -1.29
C GLY A 21 19.64 7.23 -0.88
N PRO A 22 19.70 8.15 0.10
CA PRO A 22 18.52 8.73 0.76
C PRO A 22 17.60 9.51 -0.19
N HIS A 23 18.07 9.86 -1.38
CA HIS A 23 17.34 10.63 -2.39
C HIS A 23 16.85 9.77 -3.56
N GLN A 24 16.99 8.45 -3.50
CA GLN A 24 16.50 7.60 -4.58
C GLN A 24 14.97 7.49 -4.55
N PRO A 25 14.29 7.72 -5.70
CA PRO A 25 12.87 7.46 -5.81
C PRO A 25 12.56 5.99 -5.54
N ARG A 26 11.50 5.74 -4.78
CA ARG A 26 10.99 4.41 -4.45
C ARG A 26 9.50 4.36 -4.74
N ASN A 27 8.97 3.17 -5.02
CA ASN A 27 7.53 2.99 -5.07
C ASN A 27 7.00 2.98 -3.63
N LEU A 28 6.39 4.09 -3.23
CA LEU A 28 5.80 4.26 -1.92
C LEU A 28 4.33 3.92 -2.02
N THR A 29 3.80 3.09 -1.11
CA THR A 29 2.37 2.78 -1.02
C THR A 29 1.86 3.02 0.38
N TRP A 30 0.99 4.02 0.53
CA TRP A 30 0.21 4.19 1.74
C TRP A 30 -0.95 3.20 1.75
N GLN A 31 -1.12 2.48 2.86
CA GLN A 31 -2.16 1.47 3.03
C GLN A 31 -2.95 1.76 4.30
N VAL A 32 -4.28 1.68 4.20
CA VAL A 32 -5.18 1.64 5.34
C VAL A 32 -5.69 0.22 5.49
N ILE A 33 -5.56 -0.33 6.69
CA ILE A 33 -5.82 -1.72 7.02
C ILE A 33 -6.92 -1.79 8.07
N SER A 34 -7.90 -2.69 7.89
CA SER A 34 -8.94 -2.95 8.88
C SER A 34 -8.37 -3.59 10.15
N GLY A 35 -9.18 -3.66 11.21
CA GLY A 35 -8.85 -4.37 12.44
C GLY A 35 -8.59 -5.87 12.23
N ALA A 36 -9.16 -6.45 11.16
CA ALA A 36 -8.96 -7.84 10.77
C ALA A 36 -7.63 -8.09 10.03
N GLY A 37 -6.96 -7.04 9.55
CA GLY A 37 -5.66 -7.14 8.86
C GLY A 37 -5.72 -6.99 7.34
N ASP A 38 -6.90 -6.77 6.76
CA ASP A 38 -7.08 -6.58 5.31
C ASP A 38 -6.78 -5.14 4.88
N THR A 39 -6.08 -4.98 3.76
CA THR A 39 -5.87 -3.64 3.17
C THR A 39 -7.12 -3.20 2.44
N ILE A 40 -7.84 -2.22 2.98
CA ILE A 40 -9.14 -1.76 2.46
C ILE A 40 -9.02 -0.54 1.55
N TRP A 41 -7.89 0.16 1.60
CA TRP A 41 -7.58 1.30 0.76
C TRP A 41 -6.07 1.43 0.61
N SER A 42 -5.61 1.81 -0.57
CA SER A 42 -4.20 2.09 -0.80
C SER A 42 -3.98 3.12 -1.91
N LEU A 43 -2.87 3.85 -1.83
CA LEU A 43 -2.42 4.77 -2.86
C LEU A 43 -0.90 4.62 -3.02
N SER A 44 -0.45 4.54 -4.27
CA SER A 44 0.97 4.39 -4.62
C SER A 44 1.51 5.58 -5.41
N LYS A 45 2.77 5.93 -5.18
CA LYS A 45 3.51 6.92 -5.98
C LYS A 45 5.00 6.63 -5.94
N VAL A 46 5.65 6.75 -7.10
CA VAL A 46 7.12 6.72 -7.17
C VAL A 46 7.67 8.08 -6.78
N THR A 47 8.37 8.16 -5.65
CA THR A 47 8.93 9.41 -5.12
C THR A 47 9.96 9.12 -4.02
N THR A 48 10.64 10.15 -3.52
CA THR A 48 11.64 9.98 -2.47
C THR A 48 10.98 9.74 -1.11
N PRO A 49 11.48 8.81 -0.28
CA PRO A 49 10.97 8.60 1.07
C PRO A 49 10.89 9.89 1.88
N SER A 50 9.90 9.96 2.79
CA SER A 50 9.65 11.13 3.67
C SER A 50 9.18 12.42 2.98
N THR A 51 8.96 12.44 1.67
CA THR A 51 8.48 13.64 0.95
C THR A 51 7.00 13.61 0.56
N TRP A 52 6.33 12.46 0.72
CA TRP A 52 4.98 12.26 0.20
C TRP A 52 3.99 11.81 1.28
N TRP A 53 3.08 12.72 1.61
CA TRP A 53 2.09 12.62 2.68
C TRP A 53 0.70 12.99 2.15
N PRO A 54 0.08 12.15 1.30
CA PRO A 54 -1.22 12.43 0.70
C PRO A 54 -2.35 12.31 1.73
N ASP A 55 -3.50 12.90 1.43
CA ASP A 55 -4.73 12.56 2.14
C ASP A 55 -5.19 11.14 1.76
N LEU A 56 -5.68 10.39 2.73
CA LEU A 56 -6.18 9.02 2.55
C LEU A 56 -7.71 8.99 2.68
N PHE A 57 -8.37 8.16 1.87
CA PHE A 57 -9.84 8.13 1.78
C PHE A 57 -10.46 6.74 1.99
N PRO A 58 -10.20 6.07 3.14
CA PRO A 58 -10.86 4.81 3.46
C PRO A 58 -12.34 5.01 3.76
N ASP A 59 -13.19 4.03 3.41
CA ASP A 59 -14.61 4.03 3.77
C ASP A 59 -14.84 3.37 5.15
N ILE A 60 -15.74 3.95 5.96
CA ILE A 60 -16.05 3.46 7.32
C ILE A 60 -16.51 1.99 7.30
N CYS A 61 -17.41 1.63 6.38
CA CYS A 61 -17.94 0.28 6.32
C CYS A 61 -16.92 -0.73 5.80
N LYS A 62 -15.97 -0.31 4.95
CA LYS A 62 -14.82 -1.18 4.61
C LYS A 62 -13.92 -1.42 5.82
N LEU A 63 -13.66 -0.38 6.63
CA LEU A 63 -12.90 -0.52 7.87
C LEU A 63 -13.57 -1.47 8.87
N ALA A 64 -14.91 -1.53 8.85
CA ALA A 64 -15.73 -2.37 9.71
C ALA A 64 -15.76 -3.85 9.32
N ILE A 65 -15.23 -4.23 8.15
CA ILE A 65 -15.10 -5.64 7.75
C ILE A 65 -14.20 -6.37 8.77
N GLY A 66 -14.79 -7.35 9.46
CA GLY A 66 -14.14 -8.09 10.54
C GLY A 66 -14.01 -7.35 11.87
N ALA A 67 -14.73 -6.23 12.06
CA ALA A 67 -14.88 -5.57 13.36
C ALA A 67 -15.79 -6.40 14.31
N PRO A 68 -15.80 -6.09 15.62
CA PRO A 68 -16.75 -6.69 16.56
C PRO A 68 -18.22 -6.45 16.16
N PRO A 69 -19.17 -7.21 16.74
CA PRO A 69 -20.60 -7.06 16.43
C PRO A 69 -21.10 -5.63 16.57
N GLY A 70 -22.07 -5.27 15.73
CA GLY A 70 -22.70 -3.93 15.69
C GLY A 70 -22.50 -3.16 14.39
N TRP A 71 -21.77 -3.73 13.43
CA TRP A 71 -21.62 -3.18 12.07
C TRP A 71 -22.44 -3.93 11.01
N ASP A 72 -23.07 -5.05 11.38
CA ASP A 72 -23.84 -5.94 10.50
C ASP A 72 -23.06 -6.50 9.31
N LEU A 73 -21.78 -6.82 9.55
CA LEU A 73 -20.86 -7.40 8.56
C LEU A 73 -20.32 -8.75 9.03
N GLU A 74 -20.99 -9.42 9.96
CA GLU A 74 -20.60 -10.75 10.43
C GLU A 74 -20.56 -11.73 9.25
N GLY A 75 -19.39 -12.33 9.01
CA GLY A 75 -19.17 -13.24 7.88
C GLY A 75 -19.04 -12.57 6.51
N TYR A 76 -19.07 -11.24 6.43
CA TYR A 76 -18.85 -10.51 5.19
C TYR A 76 -17.36 -10.23 4.96
N SER A 77 -16.86 -10.41 3.73
CA SER A 77 -15.44 -10.26 3.40
C SER A 77 -15.14 -9.63 2.03
N ASP A 78 -16.16 -9.27 1.24
CA ASP A 78 -15.94 -8.64 -0.07
C ASP A 78 -15.64 -7.14 0.12
N ILE A 79 -14.39 -6.74 -0.04
CA ILE A 79 -13.97 -5.34 0.10
C ILE A 79 -14.28 -4.47 -1.13
N GLN A 80 -14.62 -5.10 -2.25
CA GLN A 80 -14.79 -4.42 -3.54
C GLN A 80 -16.23 -4.02 -3.77
N ARG A 81 -17.19 -4.87 -3.38
CA ARG A 81 -18.62 -4.59 -3.53
C ARG A 81 -19.23 -4.36 -2.16
N ALA A 82 -20.10 -3.37 -2.02
CA ALA A 82 -20.88 -3.24 -0.81
C ALA A 82 -22.01 -4.29 -0.78
N PRO A 83 -22.45 -4.76 0.41
CA PRO A 83 -23.63 -5.62 0.51
C PRO A 83 -24.86 -4.97 -0.11
N SER A 84 -25.53 -5.65 -1.05
CA SER A 84 -26.80 -5.19 -1.65
C SER A 84 -28.03 -5.75 -0.94
N THR A 85 -27.89 -6.93 -0.34
CA THR A 85 -28.85 -7.57 0.55
C THR A 85 -28.11 -8.07 1.78
N PRO A 86 -28.73 -8.07 2.97
CA PRO A 86 -28.06 -8.57 4.17
C PRO A 86 -27.57 -10.02 3.94
N PRO A 87 -26.42 -10.42 4.51
CA PRO A 87 -26.07 -11.84 4.62
C PRO A 87 -27.25 -12.61 5.26
N PRO A 88 -27.41 -13.93 5.01
CA PRO A 88 -28.58 -14.69 5.40
C PRO A 88 -28.92 -14.40 6.86
N TYR A 89 -30.09 -13.75 7.00
CA TYR A 89 -30.73 -13.23 8.19
C TYR A 89 -30.23 -13.88 9.49
N VAL A 90 -29.19 -13.31 10.10
CA VAL A 90 -29.09 -13.39 11.55
C VAL A 90 -30.24 -12.53 12.03
N GLU A 91 -31.19 -13.13 12.76
CA GLU A 91 -32.30 -12.43 13.41
C GLU A 91 -31.76 -11.18 14.10
N LYS A 92 -31.83 -10.04 13.42
CA LYS A 92 -31.53 -8.77 14.04
C LYS A 92 -32.59 -8.62 15.11
N HIS A 93 -32.12 -8.52 16.35
CA HIS A 93 -32.81 -7.76 17.39
C HIS A 93 -33.54 -6.58 16.73
N PRO A 94 -34.82 -6.34 17.08
CA PRO A 94 -35.77 -5.53 16.31
C PRO A 94 -35.06 -4.32 15.70
N ARG A 95 -34.87 -4.36 14.37
CA ARG A 95 -34.17 -3.38 13.52
C ARG A 95 -33.45 -2.31 14.34
N ASP A 96 -32.15 -2.47 14.60
CA ASP A 96 -31.36 -1.40 15.19
C ASP A 96 -31.63 -0.11 14.39
N PRO A 97 -32.32 0.89 14.96
CA PRO A 97 -32.72 2.08 14.22
C PRO A 97 -31.54 3.01 13.91
N TRP A 98 -30.34 2.64 14.35
CA TRP A 98 -29.13 3.47 14.33
C TRP A 98 -28.13 3.12 13.20
N GLY A 99 -28.59 2.43 12.15
CA GLY A 99 -27.80 2.17 10.94
C GLY A 99 -26.84 0.96 11.03
N GLY A 100 -25.97 0.82 10.03
CA GLY A 100 -25.05 -0.32 9.88
C GLY A 100 -24.49 -0.45 8.47
N CYS A 101 -23.84 -1.56 8.13
CA CYS A 101 -23.18 -1.70 6.82
C CYS A 101 -23.79 -2.78 5.90
N SER A 102 -24.77 -3.55 6.39
CA SER A 102 -25.36 -4.72 5.72
C SER A 102 -26.20 -4.46 4.48
N ASN A 103 -26.71 -3.25 4.31
CA ASN A 103 -27.57 -2.87 3.18
C ASN A 103 -27.52 -1.36 2.95
N GLN A 104 -28.03 -0.93 1.79
CA GLN A 104 -28.04 0.48 1.38
C GLN A 104 -28.71 1.41 2.40
N ARG A 105 -29.89 1.03 2.93
CA ARG A 105 -30.60 1.85 3.91
C ARG A 105 -29.78 2.00 5.19
N ASP A 106 -29.33 0.90 5.76
CA ASP A 106 -28.56 0.92 7.02
C ASP A 106 -27.26 1.71 6.84
N ARG A 107 -26.60 1.61 5.68
CA ARG A 107 -25.45 2.44 5.35
C ARG A 107 -25.83 3.91 5.35
N SER A 108 -26.84 4.34 4.58
CA SER A 108 -27.27 5.75 4.54
C SER A 108 -27.53 6.34 5.93
N MET A 109 -28.05 5.55 6.87
CA MET A 109 -28.30 6.00 8.24
C MET A 109 -27.00 6.38 8.98
N LEU A 110 -25.83 5.85 8.61
CA LEU A 110 -24.56 6.20 9.28
C LEU A 110 -24.22 7.69 9.18
N ARG A 111 -24.80 8.44 8.23
CA ARG A 111 -24.63 9.90 8.12
C ARG A 111 -25.16 10.67 9.31
N ILE A 112 -26.04 10.10 10.11
CA ILE A 112 -26.56 10.74 11.33
C ILE A 112 -25.63 10.55 12.53
N HIS A 113 -24.57 9.76 12.37
CA HIS A 113 -23.66 9.39 13.44
C HIS A 113 -22.31 10.08 13.26
N PRO A 114 -22.06 11.16 14.02
CA PRO A 114 -20.73 11.69 14.28
C PRO A 114 -19.78 10.58 14.76
N PHE A 115 -18.46 10.80 14.66
CA PHE A 115 -17.48 9.82 15.13
C PHE A 115 -16.25 10.48 15.75
N TYR A 116 -15.57 9.75 16.63
CA TYR A 116 -14.32 10.17 17.25
C TYR A 116 -13.25 9.08 17.16
N VAL A 117 -11.99 9.50 17.16
CA VAL A 117 -10.83 8.63 16.88
C VAL A 117 -9.82 8.75 18.01
N CYS A 118 -9.37 7.60 18.53
CA CYS A 118 -8.37 7.52 19.59
C CYS A 118 -7.09 6.82 19.10
N PRO A 119 -5.91 7.35 19.46
CA PRO A 119 -4.64 6.75 19.11
C PRO A 119 -4.39 5.49 19.91
N GLY A 120 -3.79 4.50 19.24
CA GLY A 120 -3.36 3.24 19.83
C GLY A 120 -2.06 3.35 20.63
N PRO A 121 -1.20 2.31 20.62
CA PRO A 121 -0.03 2.23 21.48
C PRO A 121 1.06 3.30 21.27
N HIS A 122 1.01 4.08 20.19
CA HIS A 122 1.95 5.18 19.93
C HIS A 122 1.69 6.44 20.76
N ARG A 123 0.61 6.46 21.53
CA ARG A 123 0.39 7.49 22.56
C ARG A 123 1.30 7.30 23.78
N SER A 124 1.36 8.32 24.63
CA SER A 124 2.02 8.20 25.94
C SER A 124 1.46 7.03 26.75
N GLN A 125 2.34 6.19 27.28
CA GLN A 125 1.96 5.05 28.12
C GLN A 125 1.17 5.46 29.36
N SER A 126 1.35 6.69 29.85
CA SER A 126 0.58 7.24 30.98
C SER A 126 -0.92 7.32 30.70
N LEU A 127 -1.35 7.34 29.43
CA LEU A 127 -2.76 7.37 29.04
C LEU A 127 -3.39 5.98 29.01
N ASN A 128 -2.62 4.89 29.09
CA ASN A 128 -3.14 3.53 28.94
C ASN A 128 -4.19 3.15 30.00
N PRO A 129 -4.02 3.46 31.30
CA PRO A 129 -5.05 3.16 32.30
C PRO A 129 -6.39 3.86 32.01
N LYS A 130 -6.33 5.10 31.49
CA LYS A 130 -7.50 5.91 31.16
C LYS A 130 -8.18 5.47 29.87
N CYS A 131 -7.39 5.23 28.83
CA CYS A 131 -7.87 5.06 27.46
C CYS A 131 -8.04 3.61 27.04
N GLY A 132 -7.62 2.65 27.87
CA GLY A 132 -7.88 1.23 27.65
C GLY A 132 -7.13 0.66 26.44
N GLY A 133 -7.49 -0.56 26.07
CA GLY A 133 -6.79 -1.33 25.03
C GLY A 133 -7.53 -1.40 23.71
N LYS A 134 -7.19 -2.41 22.91
CA LYS A 134 -7.88 -2.75 21.66
C LYS A 134 -9.37 -3.05 21.88
N THR A 135 -9.72 -3.69 23.00
CA THR A 135 -11.11 -4.01 23.40
C THR A 135 -11.95 -2.76 23.61
N ASP A 136 -11.32 -1.64 23.98
CA ASP A 136 -11.98 -0.35 24.16
C ASP A 136 -11.85 0.53 22.92
N PHE A 137 -11.31 0.00 21.81
CA PHE A 137 -10.93 0.78 20.64
C PHE A 137 -10.04 1.98 21.00
N PHE A 138 -9.21 1.82 22.04
CA PHE A 138 -8.37 2.87 22.60
C PHE A 138 -9.12 4.11 23.14
N CYS A 139 -10.46 4.04 23.22
CA CYS A 139 -11.38 5.11 23.56
C CYS A 139 -12.19 4.77 24.83
N LYS A 140 -11.56 4.20 25.87
CA LYS A 140 -12.28 3.78 27.08
C LYS A 140 -12.97 4.94 27.83
N SER A 141 -12.43 6.14 27.75
CA SER A 141 -12.92 7.32 28.48
C SER A 141 -12.82 8.58 27.61
N TRP A 142 -13.63 9.60 27.91
CA TRP A 142 -13.54 10.90 27.27
C TRP A 142 -12.18 11.59 27.46
N GLY A 143 -11.78 12.37 26.46
CA GLY A 143 -10.46 12.98 26.37
C GLY A 143 -9.35 11.96 26.05
N CYS A 144 -9.71 10.84 25.43
CA CYS A 144 -8.76 9.92 24.79
C CYS A 144 -8.73 10.13 23.27
N GLU A 145 -9.81 10.67 22.72
CA GLU A 145 -9.95 11.03 21.34
C GLU A 145 -9.05 12.24 20.98
N THR A 146 -8.44 12.15 19.80
CA THR A 146 -7.50 13.15 19.26
C THR A 146 -7.98 13.73 17.94
N SER A 147 -8.99 13.11 17.34
CA SER A 147 -9.60 13.53 16.09
C SER A 147 -11.02 12.98 15.95
N GLY A 148 -11.70 13.32 14.85
CA GLY A 148 -13.09 12.97 14.62
C GLY A 148 -13.92 14.13 14.11
N GLU A 149 -15.15 13.81 13.75
CA GLU A 149 -16.18 14.75 13.33
C GLU A 149 -17.35 14.66 14.32
N VAL A 150 -17.25 15.40 15.43
CA VAL A 150 -18.20 15.49 16.53
C VAL A 150 -18.29 16.95 16.98
N TYR A 151 -19.37 17.32 17.70
CA TYR A 151 -19.63 18.72 18.03
C TYR A 151 -18.53 19.39 18.89
N TRP A 152 -17.84 18.62 19.75
CA TRP A 152 -16.74 19.14 20.59
C TRP A 152 -15.37 19.19 19.88
N LYS A 153 -15.30 18.76 18.61
CA LYS A 153 -14.14 18.93 17.71
C LYS A 153 -12.79 18.54 18.34
N PRO A 154 -12.60 17.26 18.73
CA PRO A 154 -11.38 16.81 19.35
C PRO A 154 -10.16 17.06 18.45
N SER A 155 -9.06 17.44 19.09
CA SER A 155 -7.80 17.74 18.42
C SER A 155 -6.61 17.40 19.32
N SER A 156 -5.45 17.21 18.71
CA SER A 156 -4.21 16.89 19.40
C SER A 156 -3.03 17.61 18.75
N SER A 157 -2.06 18.02 19.56
CA SER A 157 -0.79 18.60 19.12
C SER A 157 0.29 17.55 18.83
N TRP A 158 0.05 16.28 19.16
CA TRP A 158 1.05 15.22 19.14
C TRP A 158 0.66 13.99 18.32
N ASP A 159 -0.63 13.76 18.09
CA ASP A 159 -1.09 12.60 17.31
C ASP A 159 -0.78 12.77 15.82
N TYR A 160 -0.64 11.66 15.11
CA TYR A 160 -0.02 11.62 13.78
C TYR A 160 -0.99 11.89 12.64
N ILE A 161 -2.30 11.78 12.89
CA ILE A 161 -3.32 11.99 11.88
C ILE A 161 -4.45 12.86 12.41
N LYS A 162 -5.17 13.48 11.47
CA LYS A 162 -6.48 14.07 11.69
C LYS A 162 -7.47 13.41 10.75
N VAL A 163 -8.58 12.93 11.29
CA VAL A 163 -9.65 12.22 10.58
C VAL A 163 -10.89 13.10 10.55
N ARG A 164 -11.47 13.26 9.37
CA ARG A 164 -12.74 13.98 9.14
C ARG A 164 -13.67 13.17 8.26
N ALA A 165 -14.96 13.50 8.29
CA ALA A 165 -15.89 13.00 7.28
C ALA A 165 -15.52 13.60 5.91
N ASN A 166 -15.50 12.78 4.87
CA ASN A 166 -15.49 13.23 3.46
C ASN A 166 -16.87 13.02 2.82
N TYR A 167 -17.91 13.17 3.62
CA TYR A 167 -19.33 13.09 3.28
C TYR A 167 -20.08 14.07 4.20
N SER A 168 -21.34 14.36 3.87
CA SER A 168 -22.18 15.24 4.68
C SER A 168 -22.76 14.47 5.87
N LEU A 169 -22.49 14.94 7.09
CA LEU A 169 -23.24 14.51 8.26
C LEU A 169 -24.62 15.18 8.23
N GLU A 170 -25.65 14.42 8.55
CA GLU A 170 -27.04 14.89 8.52
C GLU A 170 -27.67 14.84 9.90
N SER A 171 -28.68 15.69 10.12
CA SER A 171 -29.54 15.57 11.30
C SER A 171 -30.55 14.45 11.06
N TYR A 172 -30.93 13.73 12.13
CA TYR A 172 -31.96 12.71 12.00
C TYR A 172 -33.29 13.31 11.52
N VAL A 173 -33.84 12.79 10.43
CA VAL A 173 -35.16 13.18 9.90
C VAL A 173 -36.14 12.02 10.06
N PRO A 174 -37.21 12.16 10.87
CA PRO A 174 -38.27 11.16 10.96
C PRO A 174 -38.94 10.94 9.60
N GLY A 175 -38.94 9.71 9.09
CA GLY A 175 -39.52 9.35 7.78
C GLY A 175 -38.51 8.75 6.79
N GLY A 176 -37.21 8.83 7.09
CA GLY A 176 -36.14 8.19 6.33
C GLY A 176 -35.33 9.17 5.48
N PHE A 177 -34.13 8.72 5.11
CA PHE A 177 -33.21 9.42 4.21
C PHE A 177 -33.55 9.10 2.76
N ASP A 178 -33.13 9.96 1.84
CA ASP A 178 -33.12 9.63 0.42
C ASP A 178 -32.20 8.41 0.21
N LEU A 179 -32.81 7.27 -0.13
CA LEU A 179 -32.10 6.00 -0.24
C LEU A 179 -31.14 6.01 -1.43
N ASP A 180 -31.37 6.85 -2.44
CA ASP A 180 -30.61 6.86 -3.69
C ASP A 180 -29.15 7.32 -3.52
N GLU A 181 -28.77 7.87 -2.36
CA GLU A 181 -27.44 8.44 -2.14
C GLU A 181 -26.34 7.42 -1.75
N CYS A 182 -26.69 6.20 -1.37
CA CYS A 182 -25.73 5.20 -0.85
C CYS A 182 -25.79 3.83 -1.54
N THR A 183 -25.63 3.79 -2.86
CA THR A 183 -25.68 2.54 -3.63
C THR A 183 -24.44 1.66 -3.48
N ASP A 184 -23.31 2.21 -3.01
CA ASP A 184 -22.05 1.51 -2.77
C ASP A 184 -21.43 1.93 -1.41
N TRP A 185 -20.11 1.82 -1.25
CA TRP A 185 -19.34 2.42 -0.16
C TRP A 185 -19.41 3.95 -0.20
N CYS A 186 -20.24 4.55 0.66
CA CYS A 186 -20.64 5.96 0.55
C CYS A 186 -20.23 6.84 1.75
N HIS A 187 -19.42 6.32 2.68
CA HIS A 187 -18.91 7.04 3.86
C HIS A 187 -17.38 7.11 3.85
N PRO A 188 -16.76 7.76 2.84
CA PRO A 188 -15.33 7.95 2.82
C PRO A 188 -14.91 8.90 3.95
N LEU A 189 -13.88 8.52 4.70
CA LEU A 189 -13.17 9.40 5.60
C LEU A 189 -12.17 10.25 4.81
N ARG A 190 -11.69 11.34 5.41
CA ARG A 190 -10.48 12.05 4.99
C ARG A 190 -9.47 12.00 6.12
N VAL A 191 -8.41 11.22 5.93
CA VAL A 191 -7.29 11.11 6.86
C VAL A 191 -6.14 11.96 6.36
N THR A 192 -5.68 12.89 7.19
CA THR A 192 -4.59 13.82 6.85
C THR A 192 -3.44 13.66 7.85
N PHE A 193 -2.20 13.68 7.36
CA PHE A 193 -1.02 13.57 8.22
C PHE A 193 -0.73 14.90 8.92
N THR A 194 -0.56 14.85 10.24
CA THR A 194 -0.13 16.01 11.04
C THR A 194 1.38 16.19 10.95
N GLU A 195 1.88 17.34 11.40
CA GLU A 195 3.32 17.58 11.47
C GLU A 195 4.07 16.57 12.37
N PRO A 196 3.58 16.20 13.57
CA PRO A 196 4.12 15.05 14.31
C PRO A 196 4.11 13.75 13.51
N GLY A 197 3.04 13.47 12.77
CA GLY A 197 2.93 12.26 11.96
C GLY A 197 3.96 12.18 10.84
N LYS A 198 4.23 13.30 10.15
CA LYS A 198 5.26 13.38 9.10
C LYS A 198 6.69 13.15 9.64
N ARG A 199 6.91 13.32 10.95
CA ARG A 199 8.19 13.07 11.62
C ARG A 199 8.30 11.68 12.24
N ALA A 200 7.21 10.92 12.31
CA ALA A 200 7.22 9.58 12.87
C ALA A 200 7.99 8.61 11.95
N LEU A 201 8.83 7.75 12.54
CA LEU A 201 9.79 6.93 11.78
C LEU A 201 9.25 5.52 11.44
N GLU A 202 8.30 5.01 12.22
CA GLU A 202 7.88 3.60 12.14
C GLU A 202 6.64 3.36 11.28
N TRP A 203 6.37 4.21 10.28
CA TRP A 203 5.23 4.01 9.37
C TRP A 203 5.28 2.68 8.61
N THR A 204 6.46 2.09 8.42
CA THR A 204 6.61 0.74 7.81
C THR A 204 6.09 -0.38 8.71
N LYS A 205 6.13 -0.20 10.04
CA LYS A 205 5.47 -1.10 11.01
C LYS A 205 3.96 -0.82 11.07
N GLY A 206 3.61 0.46 10.90
CA GLY A 206 2.25 0.95 10.93
C GLY A 206 1.81 1.40 12.32
N TYR A 207 0.85 2.32 12.34
CA TYR A 207 0.23 2.82 13.56
C TYR A 207 -1.26 2.53 13.54
N THR A 208 -1.81 2.21 14.72
CA THR A 208 -3.22 1.79 14.86
C THR A 208 -3.99 2.85 15.63
N TRP A 209 -5.24 3.08 15.20
CA TRP A 209 -6.24 3.88 15.89
C TRP A 209 -7.50 3.06 16.10
N GLY A 210 -8.32 3.50 17.04
CA GLY A 210 -9.71 3.10 17.12
C GLY A 210 -10.61 4.26 16.69
N LEU A 211 -11.69 3.93 16.00
CA LEU A 211 -12.77 4.85 15.66
C LEU A 211 -14.03 4.35 16.36
N ARG A 212 -14.83 5.26 16.90
CA ARG A 212 -16.14 4.98 17.46
C ARG A 212 -17.20 5.91 16.88
N LEU A 213 -18.36 5.36 16.55
CA LEU A 213 -19.55 6.15 16.22
C LEU A 213 -20.14 6.70 17.52
N TYR A 214 -20.38 8.01 17.58
CA TYR A 214 -21.02 8.66 18.71
C TYR A 214 -22.54 8.57 18.57
N LYS A 215 -23.19 7.77 19.41
CA LYS A 215 -24.64 7.58 19.38
C LYS A 215 -25.24 7.48 20.79
N GLU A 216 -26.57 7.53 20.90
CA GLU A 216 -27.26 7.60 22.20
C GLU A 216 -27.09 6.33 23.07
N ARG A 217 -26.63 5.22 22.50
CA ARG A 217 -26.44 3.95 23.20
C ARG A 217 -24.95 3.62 23.34
N TYR A 218 -24.59 2.39 22.99
CA TYR A 218 -23.22 1.93 23.00
C TYR A 218 -22.56 2.39 21.70
N ASP A 219 -21.43 3.07 21.81
CA ASP A 219 -20.67 3.52 20.65
C ASP A 219 -19.93 2.33 20.02
N GLU A 220 -20.42 1.79 18.89
CA GLU A 220 -19.69 0.77 18.14
C GLU A 220 -18.37 1.35 17.67
N GLY A 221 -17.35 0.52 17.80
CA GLY A 221 -16.02 0.88 17.34
C GLY A 221 -15.43 -0.16 16.42
N LEU A 222 -14.37 0.29 15.77
CA LEU A 222 -13.51 -0.51 14.93
C LEU A 222 -12.07 -0.07 15.14
N LEU A 223 -11.13 -0.92 14.73
CA LEU A 223 -9.72 -0.59 14.70
C LEU A 223 -9.29 -0.42 13.25
N PHE A 224 -8.31 0.45 13.02
CA PHE A 224 -7.66 0.56 11.72
C PHE A 224 -6.19 0.90 11.87
N THR A 225 -5.38 0.45 10.92
CA THR A 225 -3.93 0.70 10.90
C THR A 225 -3.54 1.39 9.61
N ILE A 226 -2.68 2.40 9.69
CA ILE A 226 -2.08 3.04 8.53
C ILE A 226 -0.61 2.64 8.48
N ARG A 227 -0.17 2.11 7.33
CA ARG A 227 1.23 1.74 7.08
C ARG A 227 1.74 2.28 5.75
N LEU A 228 3.04 2.48 5.69
CA LEU A 228 3.78 2.81 4.48
C LEU A 228 4.56 1.58 4.01
N LYS A 229 4.26 1.09 2.81
CA LYS A 229 5.09 0.12 2.11
C LYS A 229 6.11 0.87 1.24
N ILE A 230 7.37 0.45 1.29
CA ILE A 230 8.45 1.04 0.49
C ILE A 230 9.07 -0.06 -0.34
N GLU A 231 8.94 0.04 -1.66
CA GLU A 231 9.51 -0.92 -2.60
C GLU A 231 10.53 -0.21 -3.50
N THR A 232 11.65 -0.86 -3.76
CA THR A 232 12.58 -0.39 -4.78
C THR A 232 11.93 -0.51 -6.15
N PRO A 233 11.94 0.55 -7.00
CA PRO A 233 11.46 0.40 -8.36
C PRO A 233 12.35 -0.65 -9.04
N TYR A 234 11.75 -1.63 -9.71
CA TYR A 234 12.50 -2.56 -10.55
C TYR A 234 13.09 -1.77 -11.71
N ASN A 235 14.37 -1.41 -11.62
CA ASN A 235 15.13 -1.01 -12.79
C ASN A 235 15.52 -2.30 -13.52
N PRO A 236 14.99 -2.60 -14.72
CA PRO A 236 15.65 -3.59 -15.55
C PRO A 236 17.09 -3.12 -15.75
N LEU A 237 18.06 -3.96 -15.36
CA LEU A 237 19.46 -3.75 -15.69
C LEU A 237 19.50 -3.49 -17.18
N GLY A 238 19.92 -2.28 -17.59
CA GLY A 238 20.01 -1.93 -19.01
C GLY A 238 20.83 -2.97 -19.78
N PRO A 239 20.73 -3.00 -21.12
CA PRO A 239 21.44 -4.00 -21.91
C PRO A 239 22.91 -4.03 -21.49
N ASN A 240 23.41 -5.23 -21.13
CA ASN A 240 24.80 -5.45 -20.76
C ASN A 240 25.70 -4.64 -21.69
N LYS A 241 26.56 -3.78 -21.14
CA LYS A 241 27.57 -3.11 -21.95
C LYS A 241 28.43 -4.21 -22.56
N VAL A 242 28.33 -4.37 -23.87
CA VAL A 242 29.27 -5.20 -24.64
C VAL A 242 30.64 -4.61 -24.37
N LEU A 243 31.52 -5.40 -23.75
CA LEU A 243 32.93 -5.02 -23.60
C LEU A 243 33.45 -4.72 -25.01
N ALA A 244 33.96 -3.50 -25.22
CA ALA A 244 34.64 -3.18 -26.45
C ALA A 244 35.72 -4.26 -26.68
N PRO A 245 35.83 -4.84 -27.89
CA PRO A 245 36.89 -5.81 -28.15
C PRO A 245 38.23 -5.17 -27.82
N ASP A 246 39.07 -5.89 -27.06
CA ASP A 246 40.43 -5.47 -26.76
C ASP A 246 41.12 -5.02 -28.06
N GLU A 247 41.65 -3.80 -28.04
CA GLU A 247 42.51 -3.29 -29.10
C GLU A 247 43.67 -4.28 -29.26
N ILE A 248 43.64 -5.04 -30.37
CA ILE A 248 44.70 -5.98 -30.72
C ILE A 248 45.97 -5.16 -30.94
N ASN A 249 46.82 -5.17 -29.93
CA ASN A 249 48.17 -4.62 -29.95
C ASN A 249 48.90 -5.18 -31.20
N PRO A 250 49.43 -4.35 -32.12
CA PRO A 250 50.02 -4.84 -33.35
C PRO A 250 51.27 -5.68 -33.05
N ARG A 251 51.22 -6.95 -33.48
CA ARG A 251 52.31 -7.93 -33.35
C ARG A 251 53.55 -7.49 -34.13
N PRO A 252 54.78 -7.62 -33.59
CA PRO A 252 56.00 -7.30 -34.33
C PRO A 252 56.23 -8.25 -35.51
N THR A 253 56.58 -7.68 -36.66
CA THR A 253 56.86 -8.39 -37.92
C THR A 253 58.10 -9.29 -37.81
N PRO A 254 58.06 -10.56 -38.27
CA PRO A 254 59.28 -11.37 -38.43
C PRO A 254 60.07 -10.99 -39.69
N PRO A 255 61.41 -11.20 -39.73
CA PRO A 255 62.22 -10.85 -40.88
C PRO A 255 62.03 -11.82 -42.05
N SER A 256 62.17 -11.25 -43.24
CA SER A 256 62.12 -11.88 -44.56
C SER A 256 63.13 -13.04 -44.73
N SER A 257 62.68 -14.15 -45.32
CA SER A 257 63.52 -15.20 -45.90
C SER A 257 63.01 -15.56 -47.30
N SER A 258 63.94 -15.83 -48.19
CA SER A 258 63.90 -15.58 -49.63
C SER A 258 63.59 -16.81 -50.51
N ARG A 259 63.00 -16.49 -51.69
CA ARG A 259 63.07 -17.17 -53.01
C ARG A 259 62.33 -18.53 -53.19
N PRO A 260 62.09 -19.00 -54.44
CA PRO A 260 62.11 -18.35 -55.77
C PRO A 260 60.84 -18.62 -56.66
N THR A 261 60.52 -17.69 -57.57
CA THR A 261 59.70 -17.85 -58.81
C THR A 261 60.46 -18.69 -59.87
N PRO A 262 59.87 -19.29 -60.95
CA PRO A 262 58.90 -18.72 -61.94
C PRO A 262 57.99 -19.80 -62.68
N PRO A 263 57.54 -19.69 -63.97
CA PRO A 263 56.54 -18.81 -64.67
C PRO A 263 55.45 -19.64 -65.47
N PRO A 264 54.84 -19.20 -66.62
CA PRO A 264 53.75 -18.22 -66.83
C PRO A 264 52.55 -18.72 -67.72
N ASN A 265 51.54 -17.83 -67.91
CA ASN A 265 50.53 -17.77 -69.01
C ASN A 265 49.40 -18.84 -69.02
N SER A 266 48.16 -18.60 -69.48
CA SER A 266 47.64 -17.70 -70.52
C SER A 266 46.12 -17.44 -70.43
N ARG A 267 45.72 -16.29 -71.01
CA ARG A 267 44.43 -15.84 -71.57
C ARG A 267 43.31 -16.87 -71.82
N GLY A 268 42.06 -16.40 -71.68
CA GLY A 268 40.91 -16.97 -72.39
C GLY A 268 39.54 -16.42 -71.96
N THR A 269 39.12 -15.32 -72.57
CA THR A 269 37.72 -14.86 -72.64
C THR A 269 36.87 -15.91 -73.37
N VAL A 270 35.56 -16.06 -73.02
CA VAL A 270 34.40 -16.25 -73.93
C VAL A 270 33.16 -16.67 -73.11
N ALA A 271 32.07 -15.92 -73.27
CA ALA A 271 30.69 -16.23 -72.83
C ALA A 271 30.01 -17.20 -73.85
N PRO A 272 28.68 -17.44 -73.89
CA PRO A 272 27.59 -17.31 -72.91
C PRO A 272 26.80 -18.65 -72.79
N SER A 273 25.63 -18.67 -72.14
CA SER A 273 24.35 -19.15 -72.73
C SER A 273 23.36 -19.76 -71.71
N LYS A 274 22.10 -19.33 -71.89
CA LYS A 274 20.80 -20.00 -71.60
C LYS A 274 20.23 -20.06 -70.18
N ARG A 275 19.38 -19.05 -69.93
CA ARG A 275 17.96 -19.13 -69.53
C ARG A 275 17.32 -20.53 -69.62
N ILE A 276 16.71 -20.99 -68.52
CA ILE A 276 15.41 -21.68 -68.53
C ILE A 276 14.51 -21.07 -67.44
N THR A 277 13.26 -20.94 -67.85
CA THR A 277 12.10 -20.24 -67.33
C THR A 277 11.31 -21.07 -66.31
N GLU A 278 10.31 -20.41 -65.69
CA GLU A 278 8.99 -20.97 -65.30
C GLU A 278 8.93 -21.89 -64.05
N THR A 279 7.94 -21.87 -63.15
CA THR A 279 6.67 -21.12 -62.98
C THR A 279 6.15 -21.41 -61.56
N VAL A 280 5.70 -20.35 -60.87
CA VAL A 280 4.38 -20.09 -60.23
C VAL A 280 3.58 -21.21 -59.51
N SER A 281 2.89 -20.73 -58.45
CA SER A 281 1.60 -21.16 -57.84
C SER A 281 1.70 -22.13 -56.66
N LEU A 282 1.06 -21.92 -55.49
CA LEU A 282 -0.08 -21.08 -55.09
C LEU A 282 0.20 -20.36 -53.76
#